data_AF-A0A945MHJ7-F1
#
_entry.id   AF-A0A945MHJ7-F1
#
_cell.length_a   1.000
_cell.length_b   1.000
_cell.length_c   1.000
_cell.angle_alpha   90.00
_cell.angle_beta   90.00
_cell.angle_gamma   90.00
#
_symmetry.space_group_name_H-M   'P 1'
#
loop_
_entity.id
_entity.type
_entity.pdbx_description
1 polymer ?
#
loop_
_entity_poly.entity_id
_entity_poly.type
_entity_poly.pdbx_seq_one_letter_code
_entity_poly.pdbx_strand_id
1 'polypeptide(L)'
;MIDSDAYILPNHHFIDSALIPVLSGFNPEKDLYPYGKETFSVKVKEAISILNQLSTSFNTLYNNISEITLNNNDDYVIILSDRPTRVILGKNNIITKLNILKSFDESLGQRQLTDFRLLDMRYNKQLVAKEWS
;
A
#
# COMPACT_ATOMS: atom_id res chain seq x y z
N MET A 1 8.72 -14.29 1.39
CA MET A 1 8.54 -13.06 0.56
C MET A 1 7.48 -13.35 -0.49
N ILE A 2 6.95 -12.34 -1.16
CA ILE A 2 5.99 -12.48 -2.26
C ILE A 2 6.46 -11.62 -3.43
N ASP A 3 6.29 -12.10 -4.66
CA ASP A 3 6.64 -11.33 -5.87
C ASP A 3 5.44 -10.56 -6.46
N SER A 4 5.67 -9.88 -7.58
CA SER A 4 4.65 -9.08 -8.29
C SER A 4 3.53 -9.91 -8.89
N ASP A 5 3.71 -11.22 -9.06
CA ASP A 5 2.69 -12.15 -9.55
C ASP A 5 1.98 -12.88 -8.39
N ALA A 6 2.21 -12.41 -7.16
CA ALA A 6 1.66 -12.95 -5.92
C ALA A 6 2.12 -14.38 -5.57
N TYR A 7 3.26 -14.83 -6.10
CA TYR A 7 3.89 -16.10 -5.73
C TYR A 7 4.69 -15.98 -4.44
N ILE A 8 4.53 -16.96 -3.55
CA ILE A 8 5.27 -17.03 -2.29
C ILE A 8 6.66 -17.59 -2.55
N LEU A 9 7.65 -16.74 -2.34
CA LEU A 9 9.06 -17.10 -2.50
C LEU A 9 9.54 -17.86 -1.25
N PRO A 10 10.37 -18.91 -1.43
CA PRO A 10 11.02 -19.62 -0.33
C PRO A 10 11.89 -18.65 0.49
N ASN A 11 12.15 -19.01 1.75
CA ASN A 11 12.99 -18.20 2.63
C ASN A 11 14.37 -17.97 2.00
N HIS A 12 14.73 -16.70 1.82
CA HIS A 12 16.01 -16.30 1.27
C HIS A 12 16.72 -15.42 2.30
N HIS A 13 18.03 -15.65 2.49
CA HIS A 13 18.87 -14.85 3.40
C HIS A 13 18.99 -13.35 3.02
N PHE A 14 18.33 -12.91 1.95
CA PHE A 14 18.34 -11.53 1.44
C PHE A 14 17.33 -10.60 2.15
N ILE A 15 16.50 -11.12 3.06
CA ILE A 15 15.40 -10.36 3.68
C ILE A 15 15.91 -9.22 4.56
N ASP A 16 17.06 -9.39 5.22
CA ASP A 16 17.52 -8.46 6.27
C ASP A 16 18.02 -7.11 5.74
N SER A 17 18.27 -6.98 4.43
CA SER A 17 18.79 -5.75 3.81
C SER A 17 17.90 -5.20 2.69
N ALA A 18 16.78 -5.85 2.38
CA ALA A 18 15.92 -5.45 1.28
C ALA A 18 14.99 -4.30 1.70
N LEU A 19 15.07 -3.16 1.00
CA LEU A 19 14.12 -2.06 1.14
C LEU A 19 12.87 -2.38 0.31
N ILE A 20 11.97 -3.19 0.87
CA ILE A 20 10.72 -3.61 0.24
C ILE A 20 9.52 -3.30 1.13
N PRO A 21 8.34 -3.01 0.53
CA PRO A 21 7.10 -2.86 1.30
C PRO A 21 6.77 -4.11 2.11
N VAL A 22 6.32 -3.91 3.35
CA VAL A 22 5.79 -4.97 4.21
C VAL A 22 4.28 -5.12 3.99
N LEU A 23 3.80 -6.35 3.91
CA LEU A 23 2.36 -6.65 3.96
C LEU A 23 1.98 -7.09 5.37
N SER A 24 1.11 -6.34 6.05
CA SER A 24 0.70 -6.62 7.44
C SER A 24 -0.83 -6.61 7.61
N GLY A 25 -1.33 -7.07 8.76
CA GLY A 25 -2.78 -7.05 9.05
C GLY A 25 -3.61 -8.04 8.21
N PHE A 26 -2.97 -8.82 7.34
CA PHE A 26 -3.61 -9.90 6.58
C PHE A 26 -3.74 -11.17 7.44
N ASN A 27 -4.64 -12.07 7.03
CA ASN A 27 -4.83 -13.37 7.66
C ASN A 27 -3.50 -14.17 7.67
N PRO A 28 -2.94 -14.56 8.84
CA PRO A 28 -1.63 -15.21 8.91
C PRO A 28 -1.65 -16.73 8.68
N GLU A 29 -2.81 -17.33 8.38
CA GLU A 29 -2.93 -18.79 8.18
C GLU A 29 -1.97 -19.31 7.10
N LYS A 30 -1.07 -20.22 7.49
CA LYS A 30 0.05 -20.67 6.65
C LYS A 30 -0.41 -21.35 5.36
N ASP A 31 -1.56 -22.02 5.39
CA ASP A 31 -2.13 -22.70 4.23
C ASP A 31 -2.49 -21.73 3.11
N LEU A 32 -2.68 -20.44 3.41
CA LEU A 32 -2.88 -19.38 2.41
C LEU A 32 -1.58 -18.96 1.68
N TYR A 33 -0.41 -19.40 2.17
CA TYR A 33 0.91 -18.96 1.70
C TYR A 33 1.86 -20.12 1.36
N PRO A 34 1.48 -21.05 0.47
CA PRO A 34 2.34 -22.15 0.06
C PRO A 34 3.53 -21.68 -0.79
N TYR A 35 4.75 -22.10 -0.44
CA TYR A 35 5.96 -21.79 -1.22
C TYR A 35 5.88 -22.29 -2.66
N GLY A 36 6.41 -21.48 -3.59
CA GLY A 36 6.45 -21.77 -5.02
C GLY A 36 5.09 -21.72 -5.72
N LYS A 37 4.06 -21.22 -5.04
CA LYS A 37 2.70 -21.08 -5.55
C LYS A 37 2.18 -19.67 -5.29
N GLU A 38 1.20 -19.28 -6.07
CA GLU A 38 0.42 -18.07 -5.80
C GLU A 38 -0.27 -18.19 -4.43
N THR A 39 -0.32 -17.09 -3.67
CA THR A 39 -1.09 -17.05 -2.42
C THR A 39 -2.58 -17.36 -2.66
N PHE A 40 -3.23 -18.01 -1.70
CA PHE A 40 -4.69 -18.17 -1.73
C PHE A 40 -5.43 -17.00 -1.07
N SER A 41 -4.71 -16.04 -0.48
CA SER A 41 -5.31 -14.85 0.14
C SER A 41 -5.71 -13.83 -0.93
N VAL A 42 -7.02 -13.75 -1.21
CA VAL A 42 -7.59 -12.75 -2.13
C VAL A 42 -7.16 -11.33 -1.75
N LYS A 43 -7.13 -11.04 -0.45
CA LYS A 43 -6.76 -9.72 0.05
C LYS A 43 -5.30 -9.36 -0.19
N VAL A 44 -4.41 -10.35 -0.14
CA VAL A 44 -3.00 -10.15 -0.49
C VAL A 44 -2.85 -9.95 -1.99
N LYS A 45 -3.57 -10.71 -2.84
CA LYS A 45 -3.57 -10.48 -4.30
C LYS A 45 -4.02 -9.07 -4.66
N GLU A 46 -5.09 -8.59 -4.02
CA GLU A 46 -5.56 -7.20 -4.14
C GLU A 46 -4.47 -6.19 -3.73
N ALA A 47 -3.73 -6.44 -2.64
CA ALA A 47 -2.61 -5.58 -2.22
C ALA A 47 -1.44 -5.57 -3.22
N ILE A 48 -1.08 -6.72 -3.78
CA ILE A 48 -0.07 -6.83 -4.85
C ILE A 48 -0.54 -6.05 -6.09
N SER A 49 -1.82 -6.15 -6.46
CA SER A 49 -2.37 -5.36 -7.57
C SER A 49 -2.25 -3.85 -7.34
N ILE A 50 -2.45 -3.37 -6.11
CA ILE A 50 -2.23 -1.97 -5.74
C ILE A 50 -0.76 -1.59 -5.93
N LEU A 51 0.19 -2.41 -5.45
CA LEU A 51 1.62 -2.18 -5.62
C LEU A 51 2.04 -2.14 -7.09
N ASN A 52 1.57 -3.08 -7.90
CA ASN A 52 1.85 -3.14 -9.34
C ASN A 52 1.28 -1.92 -10.10
N GLN A 53 0.09 -1.45 -9.71
CA GLN A 53 -0.46 -0.22 -10.27
C GLN A 53 0.40 0.98 -9.90
N LEU A 54 0.87 1.07 -8.66
CA LEU A 54 1.71 2.18 -8.20
C LEU A 54 3.09 2.18 -8.83
N SER A 55 3.75 1.02 -8.97
CA SER A 55 5.07 0.91 -9.58
C SER A 55 5.09 1.39 -11.03
N THR A 56 3.97 1.26 -11.74
CA THR A 56 3.83 1.67 -13.14
C THR A 56 3.31 3.09 -13.33
N SER A 57 2.40 3.56 -12.48
CA SER A 57 1.66 4.82 -12.70
C SER A 57 1.99 5.95 -11.72
N PHE A 58 2.63 5.63 -10.60
CA PHE A 58 2.95 6.58 -9.52
C PHE A 58 4.22 6.17 -8.76
N ASN A 59 5.34 6.06 -9.48
CA ASN A 59 6.59 5.51 -8.97
C ASN A 59 7.14 6.26 -7.74
N THR A 60 6.96 7.58 -7.66
CA THR A 60 7.36 8.37 -6.47
C THR A 60 6.67 7.88 -5.21
N LEU A 61 5.35 7.64 -5.27
CA LEU A 61 4.61 7.08 -4.15
C LEU A 61 5.06 5.64 -3.86
N TYR A 62 5.18 4.80 -4.90
CA TYR A 62 5.62 3.41 -4.76
C TYR A 62 6.95 3.28 -4.00
N ASN A 63 7.93 4.10 -4.35
CA ASN A 63 9.26 4.09 -3.70
C ASN A 63 9.25 4.60 -2.26
N ASN A 64 8.16 5.24 -1.82
CA ASN A 64 7.99 5.73 -0.46
C ASN A 64 7.05 4.82 0.36
N ILE A 65 6.69 3.62 -0.12
CA ILE A 65 5.83 2.72 0.65
C ILE A 65 6.70 1.92 1.63
N SER A 66 6.46 2.09 2.93
CA SER A 66 6.99 1.17 3.94
C SER A 66 6.10 -0.05 4.11
N GLU A 67 4.78 0.14 4.07
CA GLU A 67 3.82 -0.91 4.41
C GLU A 67 2.49 -0.76 3.66
N ILE A 68 1.89 -1.89 3.30
CA ILE A 68 0.46 -1.99 3.01
C ILE A 68 -0.18 -2.90 4.05
N THR A 69 -1.23 -2.41 4.68
CA THR A 69 -1.94 -3.12 5.74
C THR A 69 -3.45 -3.10 5.56
N LEU A 70 -4.13 -4.04 6.21
CA LEU A 70 -5.58 -3.99 6.43
C LEU A 70 -5.88 -3.46 7.82
N ASN A 71 -6.79 -2.50 7.90
CA ASN A 71 -7.36 -2.10 9.18
C ASN A 71 -8.53 -3.03 9.58
N ASN A 72 -9.09 -2.80 10.78
CA ASN A 72 -10.21 -3.59 11.31
C ASN A 72 -11.51 -3.54 10.48
N ASN A 73 -11.59 -2.67 9.46
CA ASN A 73 -12.74 -2.54 8.56
C ASN A 73 -12.49 -3.17 7.17
N ASP A 74 -11.38 -3.92 7.03
CA ASP A 74 -10.83 -4.44 5.78
C ASP A 74 -10.47 -3.35 4.76
N ASP A 75 -10.19 -2.12 5.22
CA ASP A 75 -9.70 -1.07 4.34
C ASP A 75 -8.20 -1.25 4.10
N TYR A 76 -7.79 -1.09 2.84
CA TYR A 76 -6.38 -0.96 2.49
C TYR A 76 -5.83 0.37 3.00
N VAL A 77 -4.68 0.29 3.67
CA VAL A 77 -3.94 1.45 4.16
C VAL A 77 -2.49 1.33 3.69
N ILE A 78 -1.99 2.38 3.05
CA ILE A 78 -0.57 2.54 2.75
C ILE A 78 0.06 3.36 3.88
N ILE A 79 1.25 2.96 4.32
CA ILE A 79 2.09 3.74 5.24
C ILE A 79 3.36 4.13 4.49
N LEU A 80 3.74 5.40 4.60
CA LEU A 80 4.93 5.92 3.92
C LEU A 80 6.22 5.71 4.74
N SER A 81 7.37 5.64 4.07
CA SER A 81 8.67 5.35 4.68
C SER A 81 9.38 6.59 5.21
N ASP A 82 9.32 7.72 4.50
CA ASP A 82 10.05 8.95 4.91
C ASP A 82 9.46 9.56 6.18
N ARG A 83 8.14 9.49 6.30
CA ARG A 83 7.37 9.84 7.50
C ARG A 83 6.11 8.97 7.51
N PRO A 84 5.64 8.46 8.66
CA PRO A 84 4.56 7.46 8.69
C PRO A 84 3.16 8.06 8.45
N THR A 85 3.01 8.77 7.35
CA THR A 85 1.74 9.21 6.80
C THR A 85 0.89 8.00 6.46
N ARG A 86 -0.33 7.97 7.00
CA ARG A 86 -1.28 6.91 6.71
C ARG A 86 -2.19 7.34 5.57
N VAL A 87 -2.21 6.58 4.49
CA VAL A 87 -3.12 6.79 3.36
C VAL A 87 -4.18 5.71 3.37
N ILE A 88 -5.39 6.04 3.80
CA ILE A 88 -6.51 5.10 3.88
C ILE A 88 -7.23 5.09 2.53
N LEU A 89 -7.02 4.04 1.74
CA LEU A 89 -7.67 3.85 0.45
C LEU A 89 -9.10 3.31 0.61
N GLY A 90 -9.39 2.58 1.67
CA GLY A 90 -10.65 1.82 1.75
C GLY A 90 -10.56 0.49 0.99
N LYS A 91 -11.70 -0.10 0.67
CA LYS A 91 -11.79 -1.40 -0.05
C LYS A 91 -12.42 -1.36 -1.45
N ASN A 92 -12.89 -0.19 -1.87
CA ASN A 92 -13.61 -0.01 -3.14
C ASN A 92 -12.96 1.10 -3.98
N ASN A 93 -13.11 0.99 -5.31
CA ASN A 93 -12.69 2.00 -6.31
C ASN A 93 -11.21 2.41 -6.15
N ILE A 94 -10.34 1.44 -5.85
CA ILE A 94 -8.95 1.71 -5.47
C ILE A 94 -8.20 2.47 -6.58
N ILE A 95 -8.32 2.03 -7.83
CA ILE A 95 -7.67 2.69 -8.98
C ILE A 95 -8.08 4.18 -9.06
N THR A 96 -9.37 4.47 -8.94
CA THR A 96 -9.87 5.86 -8.93
C THR A 96 -9.26 6.67 -7.79
N LYS A 97 -9.11 6.07 -6.60
CA LYS A 97 -8.50 6.74 -5.45
C LYS A 97 -7.01 6.96 -5.63
N LEU A 98 -6.28 6.01 -6.21
CA LEU A 98 -4.87 6.21 -6.54
C LEU A 98 -4.70 7.38 -7.54
N ASN A 99 -5.60 7.51 -8.51
CA ASN A 99 -5.59 8.66 -9.43
C ASN A 99 -5.87 9.98 -8.72
N ILE A 100 -6.85 10.02 -7.80
CA ILE A 100 -7.13 11.21 -6.98
C ILE A 100 -5.92 11.58 -6.11
N LEU A 101 -5.26 10.58 -5.51
CA LEU A 101 -4.09 10.79 -4.66
C LEU A 101 -2.93 11.37 -5.47
N LYS A 102 -2.72 10.86 -6.68
CA LYS A 102 -1.72 11.38 -7.61
C LYS A 102 -2.00 12.84 -7.98
N SER A 103 -3.22 13.15 -8.38
CA SER A 103 -3.60 14.55 -8.69
C SER A 103 -3.50 15.46 -7.47
N PHE A 104 -3.79 14.94 -6.27
CA PHE A 104 -3.58 15.69 -5.03
C PHE A 104 -2.10 15.99 -4.80
N ASP A 105 -1.23 14.99 -4.89
CA ASP A 105 0.23 15.15 -4.77
C ASP A 105 0.78 16.19 -5.76
N GLU A 106 0.38 16.08 -7.02
CA GLU A 106 0.75 17.05 -8.07
C GLU A 106 0.27 18.49 -7.76
N SER A 107 -0.83 18.64 -7.02
CA SER A 107 -1.39 19.94 -6.64
C SER A 107 -0.77 20.57 -5.40
N LEU A 108 0.04 19.83 -4.63
CA LEU A 108 0.62 20.29 -3.36
C LEU A 108 1.72 21.34 -3.53
N GLY A 109 2.27 21.50 -4.74
CA GLY A 109 3.31 22.48 -5.03
C GLY A 109 4.61 22.20 -4.27
N GLN A 110 4.91 22.99 -3.24
CA GLN A 110 6.10 22.81 -2.39
C GLN A 110 5.88 21.80 -1.26
N ARG A 111 4.62 21.43 -0.98
CA ARG A 111 4.27 20.44 0.03
C ARG A 111 4.36 19.02 -0.54
N GLN A 112 4.48 18.04 0.34
CA GLN A 112 4.52 16.61 -0.01
C GLN A 112 3.44 15.85 0.77
N LEU A 113 3.09 14.63 0.32
CA LEU A 113 2.15 13.76 1.06
C LEU A 113 2.59 13.55 2.53
N THR A 114 3.91 13.52 2.76
CA THR A 114 4.53 13.33 4.08
C THR A 114 4.30 14.51 5.04
N ASP A 115 3.88 15.67 4.55
CA ASP A 115 3.46 16.81 5.38
C ASP A 115 2.12 16.58 6.10
N PHE A 116 1.42 15.51 5.75
CA PHE A 116 0.17 15.11 6.38
C PHE A 116 0.38 13.86 7.23
N ARG A 117 -0.24 13.79 8.39
CA ARG A 117 -0.29 12.58 9.22
C ARG A 117 -1.25 11.54 8.65
N LEU A 118 -2.33 11.99 8.04
CA LEU A 118 -3.40 11.13 7.52
C LEU A 118 -3.95 11.72 6.23
N LEU A 119 -4.14 10.85 5.24
CA LEU A 119 -4.91 11.09 4.04
C LEU A 119 -6.02 10.02 3.98
N ASP A 120 -7.27 10.40 4.20
CA ASP A 120 -8.41 9.49 4.18
C ASP A 120 -9.20 9.67 2.88
N MET A 121 -9.24 8.61 2.07
CA MET A 121 -9.83 8.58 0.74
C MET A 121 -11.10 7.74 0.67
N ARG A 122 -11.69 7.36 1.81
CA ARG A 122 -12.90 6.52 1.84
C ARG A 122 -14.14 7.25 1.34
N TYR A 123 -14.12 8.58 1.35
CA TYR A 123 -15.22 9.42 0.90
C TYR A 123 -15.25 9.54 -0.64
N ASN A 124 -16.45 9.60 -1.21
CA ASN A 124 -16.60 9.69 -2.65
C ASN A 124 -16.09 11.04 -3.17
N LYS A 125 -15.13 11.02 -4.11
CA LYS A 125 -14.52 12.20 -4.75
C LYS A 125 -13.91 13.22 -3.78
N GLN A 126 -13.60 12.81 -2.55
CA GLN A 126 -13.03 13.69 -1.52
C GLN A 126 -11.82 13.01 -0.88
N LEU A 127 -10.83 13.83 -0.53
CA LEU A 127 -9.69 13.44 0.28
C LEU A 127 -9.73 14.31 1.54
N VAL A 128 -9.70 13.67 2.71
CA VAL A 128 -9.59 14.36 4.00
C VAL A 128 -8.16 14.27 4.48
N ALA A 129 -7.50 15.41 4.64
CA ALA A 129 -6.12 15.49 5.10
C ALA A 129 -6.05 15.98 6.54
N LYS A 130 -5.20 15.36 7.36
CA LYS A 130 -4.87 15.83 8.71
C LYS A 130 -3.37 16.11 8.79
N GLU A 131 -3.01 17.32 9.17
CA GLU A 131 -1.62 17.71 9.39
C GLU A 131 -1.05 17.12 10.68
N TRP A 132 0.26 17.24 10.84
CA TRP A 132 0.94 16.97 12.10
C TRP A 132 0.60 18.07 13.10
N SER A 133 0.23 17.68 14.32
CA SER A 133 0.05 18.59 15.47
C SER A 133 1.36 18.90 16.14
#